data_AF-A0A959GJ67-F1
#
_entry.id   AF-A0A959GJ67-F1
#
_cell.length_a   1.000
_cell.length_b   1.000
_cell.length_c   1.000
_cell.angle_alpha   90.00
_cell.angle_beta   90.00
_cell.angle_gamma   90.00
#
_symmetry.space_group_name_H-M   'P 1'
#
loop_
_entity.id
_entity.type
_entity.pdbx_description
1 polymer ?
#
loop_
_entity_poly.entity_id
_entity_poly.type
_entity_poly.pdbx_seq_one_letter_code
_entity_poly.pdbx_strand_id
1 'polypeptide(L)'
;MKKLPILWFLLGTVLFMQAQDTFSIVAVDPVTGEVGSAGASCVQGAGSIGGVILLNGIIPGRGGINAQAFICINPHINLDNAMARMEEGLSPQEIIDWLLENDECFSQNFDPSYRQYGIADFGPDGQPRTASHTGINADDWKGHITGPNYAIQGNILKGPEVLDSMEARFLATEGSLAFKLMAAMQGANMVGADSRCTAAGTSSTSAFLRVFRPEDEPDAPYLELNVAETPTGVEPIDSLQQLFDEWVMTGTAPPQTGNSWFQFYPNPSSGRSRLFTNDLQRAAGSIIRIYNLQGQLLLKTKFGGQGMEILLPAKGILLLQVSNPTGQILHTQSVVNRE
;
A
#
# COMPACT_ATOMS: atom_id res chain seq x y z
N MET A 1 62.21 -31.03 -9.56
CA MET A 1 61.19 -30.42 -8.66
C MET A 1 60.37 -29.42 -9.48
N LYS A 2 59.24 -29.85 -10.07
CA LYS A 2 58.36 -28.98 -10.86
C LYS A 2 57.31 -28.39 -9.91
N LYS A 3 57.29 -27.06 -9.78
CA LYS A 3 56.30 -26.33 -8.98
C LYS A 3 54.99 -26.23 -9.78
N LEU A 4 53.90 -26.72 -9.21
CA LEU A 4 52.55 -26.62 -9.75
C LEU A 4 51.92 -25.30 -9.25
N PRO A 5 51.30 -24.47 -10.10
CA PRO A 5 50.59 -23.28 -9.63
C PRO A 5 49.21 -23.67 -9.10
N ILE A 6 48.91 -23.25 -7.87
CA ILE A 6 47.59 -23.37 -7.25
C ILE A 6 46.70 -22.29 -7.86
N LEU A 7 45.75 -22.71 -8.69
CA LEU A 7 44.68 -21.86 -9.22
C LEU A 7 43.62 -21.70 -8.13
N TRP A 8 43.53 -20.51 -7.53
CA TRP A 8 42.45 -20.18 -6.60
C TRP A 8 41.15 -19.97 -7.38
N PHE A 9 40.26 -20.96 -7.35
CA PHE A 9 38.87 -20.77 -7.76
C PHE A 9 38.16 -19.99 -6.65
N LEU A 10 37.94 -18.69 -6.89
CA LEU A 10 36.97 -17.90 -6.13
C LEU A 10 35.58 -18.40 -6.52
N LEU A 11 35.06 -19.38 -5.77
CA LEU A 11 33.68 -19.79 -5.86
C LEU A 11 32.83 -18.67 -5.24
N GLY A 12 32.39 -17.72 -6.07
CA GLY A 12 31.39 -16.74 -5.67
C GLY A 12 30.09 -17.48 -5.37
N THR A 13 29.77 -17.65 -4.10
CA THR A 13 28.44 -18.04 -3.65
C THR A 13 27.49 -16.90 -4.00
N VAL A 14 26.79 -17.02 -5.12
CA VAL A 14 25.59 -16.23 -5.38
C VAL A 14 24.55 -16.74 -4.37
N LEU A 15 24.24 -15.93 -3.36
CA LEU A 15 23.09 -16.15 -2.50
C LEU A 15 21.84 -15.93 -3.36
N PHE A 16 21.26 -17.01 -3.88
CA PHE A 16 19.98 -16.97 -4.56
C PHE A 16 18.88 -16.80 -3.50
N MET A 17 18.43 -15.56 -3.28
CA MET A 17 17.29 -15.31 -2.42
C MET A 17 16.01 -15.64 -3.19
N GLN A 18 15.24 -16.58 -2.64
CA GLN A 18 13.93 -16.97 -3.14
C GLN A 18 12.92 -16.09 -2.40
N ALA A 19 12.05 -15.37 -3.11
CA ALA A 19 10.97 -14.62 -2.44
C ALA A 19 9.93 -15.62 -1.93
N GLN A 20 9.61 -15.49 -0.64
CA GLN A 20 8.78 -16.39 0.16
C GLN A 20 7.72 -15.52 0.81
N ASP A 21 6.63 -15.23 0.10
CA ASP A 21 5.81 -14.09 0.48
C ASP A 21 4.46 -14.45 1.06
N THR A 22 4.23 -13.84 2.21
CA THR A 22 3.05 -13.98 3.03
C THR A 22 2.07 -12.85 2.68
N PHE A 23 0.89 -12.87 3.28
CA PHE A 23 -0.38 -12.39 2.75
C PHE A 23 -0.36 -11.07 1.95
N SER A 24 -1.10 -11.06 0.85
CA SER A 24 -1.26 -9.90 -0.01
C SER A 24 -2.66 -9.82 -0.63
N ILE A 25 -3.02 -8.64 -1.10
CA ILE A 25 -4.28 -8.34 -1.79
C ILE A 25 -3.97 -7.49 -3.02
N VAL A 26 -4.66 -7.77 -4.12
CA VAL A 26 -4.76 -6.88 -5.28
C VAL A 26 -6.24 -6.62 -5.57
N ALA A 27 -6.58 -5.40 -5.93
CA ALA A 27 -7.96 -4.99 -6.14
C ALA A 27 -8.10 -3.88 -7.17
N VAL A 28 -9.26 -3.82 -7.81
CA VAL A 28 -9.67 -2.75 -8.72
C VAL A 28 -10.96 -2.11 -8.22
N ASP A 29 -11.11 -0.79 -8.34
CA ASP A 29 -12.34 -0.08 -7.97
C ASP A 29 -13.13 0.30 -9.23
N PRO A 30 -14.27 -0.38 -9.52
CA PRO A 30 -15.07 -0.08 -10.71
C PRO A 30 -15.72 1.31 -10.72
N VAL A 31 -15.74 2.02 -9.59
CA VAL A 31 -16.29 3.39 -9.52
C VAL A 31 -15.27 4.42 -9.95
N THR A 32 -14.01 4.26 -9.54
CA THR A 32 -12.95 5.25 -9.77
C THR A 32 -11.96 4.83 -10.85
N GLY A 33 -11.93 3.55 -11.23
CA GLY A 33 -10.91 2.96 -12.08
C GLY A 33 -9.56 2.76 -11.37
N GLU A 34 -9.49 3.01 -10.05
CA GLU A 34 -8.26 2.80 -9.29
C GLU A 34 -7.86 1.33 -9.28
N VAL A 35 -6.56 1.08 -9.33
CA VAL A 35 -5.96 -0.24 -9.17
C VAL A 35 -4.98 -0.17 -8.02
N GLY A 36 -5.02 -1.13 -7.11
CA GLY A 36 -4.14 -1.10 -5.96
C GLY A 36 -3.77 -2.49 -5.44
N SER A 37 -2.67 -2.53 -4.72
CA SER A 37 -2.12 -3.73 -4.11
C SER A 37 -1.54 -3.41 -2.73
N ALA A 38 -1.62 -4.37 -1.82
CA ALA A 38 -0.97 -4.30 -0.53
C ALA A 38 -0.50 -5.70 -0.12
N GLY A 39 0.53 -5.79 0.71
CA GLY A 39 1.03 -7.08 1.19
C GLY A 39 2.10 -6.93 2.25
N ALA A 40 2.40 -8.03 2.94
CA ALA A 40 3.39 -8.06 4.00
C ALA A 40 4.02 -9.46 4.16
N SER A 41 5.26 -9.50 4.63
CA SER A 41 6.05 -10.74 4.63
C SER A 41 7.12 -10.75 5.70
N CYS A 42 7.42 -11.93 6.25
CA CYS A 42 8.48 -12.16 7.24
C CYS A 42 9.80 -12.62 6.60
N VAL A 43 10.11 -12.15 5.40
CA VAL A 43 11.44 -12.38 4.80
C VAL A 43 12.47 -11.49 5.52
N GLN A 44 13.37 -12.12 6.24
CA GLN A 44 14.50 -11.45 6.89
C GLN A 44 15.47 -10.93 5.82
N GLY A 45 15.92 -9.69 5.97
CA GLY A 45 16.82 -9.02 5.02
C GLY A 45 16.11 -8.47 3.77
N ALA A 46 14.77 -8.47 3.73
CA ALA A 46 13.99 -7.88 2.64
C ALA A 46 14.32 -6.39 2.44
N GLY A 47 14.77 -5.68 3.48
CA GLY A 47 15.20 -4.29 3.36
C GLY A 47 16.36 -4.10 2.37
N SER A 48 17.22 -5.10 2.21
CA SER A 48 18.36 -5.04 1.27
C SER A 48 17.95 -5.05 -0.21
N ILE A 49 16.72 -5.46 -0.50
CA ILE A 49 16.13 -5.48 -1.85
C ILE A 49 14.98 -4.47 -2.01
N GLY A 50 14.83 -3.54 -1.06
CA GLY A 50 13.78 -2.51 -1.10
C GLY A 50 12.43 -2.97 -0.54
N GLY A 51 12.39 -4.07 0.21
CA GLY A 51 11.17 -4.63 0.77
C GLY A 51 10.44 -5.55 -0.20
N VAL A 52 9.21 -5.93 0.18
CA VAL A 52 8.38 -6.88 -0.57
C VAL A 52 7.39 -6.24 -1.53
N ILE A 53 7.55 -4.93 -1.78
CA ILE A 53 6.77 -4.22 -2.80
C ILE A 53 7.01 -4.75 -4.21
N LEU A 54 8.16 -5.39 -4.46
CA LEU A 54 8.54 -5.95 -5.77
C LEU A 54 7.64 -7.11 -6.26
N LEU A 55 6.81 -7.68 -5.38
CA LEU A 55 5.93 -8.80 -5.74
C LEU A 55 4.71 -8.38 -6.57
N ASN A 56 4.42 -7.07 -6.60
CA ASN A 56 3.27 -6.54 -7.31
C ASN A 56 3.67 -5.92 -8.65
N GLY A 57 2.78 -6.07 -9.61
CA GLY A 57 2.80 -5.35 -10.89
C GLY A 57 1.42 -4.73 -11.11
N ILE A 58 1.37 -3.45 -11.45
CA ILE A 58 0.12 -2.72 -11.72
C ILE A 58 0.27 -1.98 -13.04
N ILE A 59 -0.76 -2.11 -13.88
CA ILE A 59 -0.97 -1.30 -15.08
C ILE A 59 -2.09 -0.29 -14.73
N PRO A 60 -1.78 1.00 -14.63
CA PRO A 60 -2.77 2.05 -14.32
C PRO A 60 -4.03 1.93 -15.19
N GLY A 61 -5.20 1.94 -14.56
CA GLY A 61 -6.50 1.86 -15.25
C GLY A 61 -6.83 0.51 -15.91
N ARG A 62 -5.93 -0.48 -15.85
CA ARG A 62 -6.12 -1.80 -16.46
C ARG A 62 -6.25 -2.90 -15.42
N GLY A 63 -5.31 -3.02 -14.48
CA GLY A 63 -5.32 -4.10 -13.51
C GLY A 63 -3.98 -4.32 -12.84
N GLY A 64 -3.91 -5.31 -11.96
CA GLY A 64 -2.68 -5.67 -11.27
C GLY A 64 -2.62 -7.13 -10.86
N ILE A 65 -1.40 -7.56 -10.53
CA ILE A 65 -1.06 -8.91 -10.08
C ILE A 65 -0.15 -8.84 -8.86
N ASN A 66 -0.36 -9.74 -7.92
CA ASN A 66 0.63 -10.14 -6.94
C ASN A 66 1.13 -11.56 -7.27
N ALA A 67 2.45 -11.72 -7.37
CA ALA A 67 3.10 -13.01 -7.52
C ALA A 67 3.91 -13.32 -6.26
N GLN A 68 3.74 -14.51 -5.69
CA GLN A 68 4.39 -14.94 -4.45
C GLN A 68 4.57 -16.47 -4.40
N ALA A 69 5.18 -16.96 -3.32
CA ALA A 69 5.59 -18.36 -3.13
C ALA A 69 6.59 -18.87 -4.17
N PHE A 70 7.87 -18.98 -3.78
CA PHE A 70 8.93 -19.55 -4.62
C PHE A 70 9.00 -18.93 -6.02
N ILE A 71 8.83 -17.61 -6.13
CA ILE A 71 8.96 -16.89 -7.40
C ILE A 71 10.43 -16.51 -7.66
N CYS A 72 10.70 -16.14 -8.90
CA CYS A 72 11.98 -15.55 -9.31
C CYS A 72 11.83 -14.04 -9.29
N ILE A 73 12.80 -13.34 -8.68
CA ILE A 73 12.80 -11.87 -8.52
C ILE A 73 13.91 -11.17 -9.30
N ASN A 74 14.83 -11.93 -9.90
CA ASN A 74 15.90 -11.42 -10.75
C ASN A 74 16.35 -12.50 -11.75
N PRO A 75 15.76 -12.56 -12.95
CA PRO A 75 14.65 -11.74 -13.46
C PRO A 75 13.30 -12.05 -12.78
N HIS A 76 12.34 -11.12 -12.86
CA HIS A 76 11.01 -11.29 -12.26
C HIS A 76 10.01 -11.98 -13.22
N ILE A 77 10.48 -13.07 -13.86
CA ILE A 77 9.92 -13.61 -15.11
C ILE A 77 8.41 -13.86 -15.10
N ASN A 78 7.84 -14.44 -14.04
CA ASN A 78 6.39 -14.68 -14.00
C ASN A 78 5.57 -13.39 -13.88
N LEU A 79 6.08 -12.39 -13.16
CA LEU A 79 5.39 -11.10 -13.02
C LEU A 79 5.46 -10.31 -14.33
N ASP A 80 6.64 -10.25 -14.94
CA ASP A 80 6.84 -9.59 -16.23
C ASP A 80 5.94 -10.21 -17.31
N ASN A 81 5.89 -11.55 -17.35
CA ASN A 81 5.01 -12.26 -18.26
C ASN A 81 3.52 -11.98 -17.96
N ALA A 82 3.11 -11.98 -16.69
CA ALA A 82 1.72 -11.71 -16.33
C ALA A 82 1.28 -10.31 -16.76
N MET A 83 2.14 -9.31 -16.55
CA MET A 83 1.92 -7.93 -16.96
C MET A 83 1.77 -7.83 -18.49
N ALA A 84 2.66 -8.47 -19.26
CA ALA A 84 2.56 -8.51 -20.72
C ALA A 84 1.24 -9.16 -21.19
N ARG A 85 0.82 -10.28 -20.58
CA ARG A 85 -0.45 -10.94 -20.93
C ARG A 85 -1.67 -10.09 -20.56
N MET A 86 -1.58 -9.31 -19.47
CA MET A 86 -2.63 -8.37 -19.08
C MET A 86 -2.78 -7.21 -20.08
N GLU A 87 -1.66 -6.71 -20.64
CA GLU A 87 -1.67 -5.71 -21.72
C GLU A 87 -2.25 -6.27 -23.02
N GLU A 88 -2.00 -7.54 -23.32
CA GLU A 88 -2.58 -8.24 -24.48
C GLU A 88 -4.09 -8.49 -24.36
N GLY A 89 -4.68 -8.23 -23.19
CA GLY A 89 -6.12 -8.30 -22.96
C GLY A 89 -6.63 -9.63 -22.38
N LEU A 90 -5.74 -10.57 -22.06
CA LEU A 90 -6.12 -11.84 -21.44
C LEU A 90 -6.86 -11.59 -20.12
N SER A 91 -7.77 -12.49 -19.78
CA SER A 91 -8.44 -12.51 -18.47
C SER A 91 -7.49 -12.98 -17.37
N PRO A 92 -7.75 -12.60 -16.10
CA PRO A 92 -7.00 -13.10 -14.95
C PRO A 92 -6.78 -14.62 -14.94
N GLN A 93 -7.80 -15.41 -15.30
CA GLN A 93 -7.67 -16.86 -15.38
C GLN A 93 -6.78 -17.31 -16.55
N GLU A 94 -6.95 -16.73 -17.74
CA GLU A 94 -6.10 -17.02 -18.90
C GLU A 94 -4.64 -16.65 -18.64
N ILE A 95 -4.38 -15.57 -17.89
CA ILE A 95 -3.03 -15.19 -17.47
C ILE A 95 -2.44 -16.27 -16.55
N ILE A 96 -3.20 -16.71 -15.54
CA ILE A 96 -2.75 -17.78 -14.63
C ILE A 96 -2.46 -19.07 -15.40
N ASP A 97 -3.37 -19.51 -16.26
CA ASP A 97 -3.21 -20.73 -17.04
C ASP A 97 -1.94 -20.64 -17.91
N TRP A 98 -1.74 -19.48 -18.56
CA TRP A 98 -0.54 -19.22 -19.34
C TRP A 98 0.74 -19.27 -18.50
N LEU A 99 0.74 -18.68 -17.30
CA LEU A 99 1.91 -18.68 -16.40
C LEU A 99 2.27 -20.10 -15.95
N LEU A 100 1.28 -20.94 -15.68
CA LEU A 100 1.52 -22.33 -15.25
C LEU A 100 2.06 -23.19 -16.40
N GLU A 101 1.61 -22.96 -17.62
CA GLU A 101 2.09 -23.66 -18.82
C GLU A 101 3.48 -23.18 -19.26
N ASN A 102 3.84 -21.94 -18.94
CA ASN A 102 5.07 -21.26 -19.39
C ASN A 102 5.93 -20.80 -18.20
N ASP A 103 5.96 -21.57 -17.10
CA ASP A 103 6.77 -21.22 -15.93
C ASP A 103 8.26 -21.43 -16.20
N GLU A 104 8.95 -20.34 -16.52
CA GLU A 104 10.40 -20.30 -16.72
C GLU A 104 11.17 -19.97 -15.41
N CYS A 105 10.49 -19.87 -14.27
CA CYS A 105 11.18 -19.61 -13.02
C CYS A 105 11.96 -20.84 -12.53
N PHE A 106 13.27 -20.71 -12.43
CA PHE A 106 14.18 -21.78 -11.99
C PHE A 106 13.98 -22.24 -10.54
N SER A 107 13.21 -21.50 -9.74
CA SER A 107 12.90 -21.88 -8.35
C SER A 107 12.19 -23.23 -8.30
N GLN A 108 12.54 -24.06 -7.32
CA GLN A 108 11.97 -25.39 -7.11
C GLN A 108 12.02 -26.27 -8.38
N ASN A 109 13.14 -26.21 -9.11
CA ASN A 109 13.37 -26.97 -10.34
C ASN A 109 12.31 -26.72 -11.44
N PHE A 110 11.90 -25.45 -11.64
CA PHE A 110 10.91 -25.07 -12.64
C PHE A 110 9.53 -25.69 -12.42
N ASP A 111 9.16 -25.91 -11.14
CA ASP A 111 7.87 -26.49 -10.79
C ASP A 111 6.81 -25.40 -10.46
N PRO A 112 5.82 -25.17 -11.36
CA PRO A 112 4.78 -24.16 -11.15
C PRO A 112 3.85 -24.47 -9.96
N SER A 113 3.84 -25.70 -9.45
CA SER A 113 3.01 -26.10 -8.31
C SER A 113 3.44 -25.47 -6.98
N TYR A 114 4.55 -24.74 -6.95
CA TYR A 114 5.02 -23.96 -5.82
C TYR A 114 4.57 -22.50 -5.85
N ARG A 115 4.01 -22.02 -6.96
CA ARG A 115 3.70 -20.60 -7.18
C ARG A 115 2.35 -20.22 -6.59
N GLN A 116 2.18 -18.94 -6.30
CA GLN A 116 0.92 -18.37 -5.87
C GLN A 116 0.71 -17.02 -6.56
N TYR A 117 -0.47 -16.84 -7.14
CA TYR A 117 -0.83 -15.64 -7.90
C TYR A 117 -2.18 -15.10 -7.47
N GLY A 118 -2.33 -13.78 -7.47
CA GLY A 118 -3.61 -13.10 -7.38
C GLY A 118 -3.68 -12.00 -8.40
N ILE A 119 -4.76 -11.92 -9.17
CA ILE A 119 -4.91 -10.98 -10.27
C ILE A 119 -6.31 -10.35 -10.18
N ALA A 120 -6.36 -9.02 -10.33
CA ALA A 120 -7.60 -8.26 -10.51
C ALA A 120 -7.42 -7.26 -11.66
N ASP A 121 -8.33 -7.25 -12.62
CA ASP A 121 -8.27 -6.35 -13.77
C ASP A 121 -9.65 -5.84 -14.19
N PHE A 122 -9.68 -4.91 -15.14
CA PHE A 122 -10.87 -4.53 -15.89
C PHE A 122 -10.92 -5.28 -17.22
N GLY A 123 -12.03 -5.94 -17.50
CA GLY A 123 -12.32 -6.52 -18.81
C GLY A 123 -12.50 -5.45 -19.90
N PRO A 124 -12.57 -5.86 -21.18
CA PRO A 124 -12.85 -4.94 -22.30
C PRO A 124 -14.17 -4.18 -22.18
N ASP A 125 -15.11 -4.70 -21.39
CA ASP A 125 -16.41 -4.10 -21.05
C ASP A 125 -16.35 -3.16 -19.83
N GLY A 126 -15.16 -2.94 -19.26
CA GLY A 126 -14.92 -2.15 -18.07
C GLY A 126 -15.36 -2.84 -16.77
N GLN A 127 -15.80 -4.10 -16.82
CA GLN A 127 -16.18 -4.83 -15.61
C GLN A 127 -14.96 -5.47 -14.94
N PRO A 128 -14.88 -5.46 -13.60
CA PRO A 128 -13.85 -6.17 -12.88
C PRO A 128 -13.84 -7.67 -13.20
N ARG A 129 -12.64 -8.25 -13.32
CA ARG A 129 -12.41 -9.68 -13.37
C ARG A 129 -11.31 -10.02 -12.37
N THR A 130 -11.38 -11.21 -11.79
CA THR A 130 -10.43 -11.65 -10.78
C THR A 130 -10.14 -13.12 -10.92
N ALA A 131 -8.91 -13.52 -10.57
CA ALA A 131 -8.53 -14.92 -10.44
C ALA A 131 -7.36 -15.06 -9.47
N SER A 132 -7.27 -16.22 -8.83
CA SER A 132 -6.18 -16.56 -7.93
C SER A 132 -5.73 -18.00 -8.16
N HIS A 133 -4.45 -18.27 -7.92
CA HIS A 133 -3.88 -19.60 -7.93
C HIS A 133 -3.08 -19.82 -6.65
N THR A 134 -3.18 -21.01 -6.08
CA THR A 134 -2.32 -21.44 -4.97
C THR A 134 -1.85 -22.84 -5.27
N GLY A 135 -0.56 -22.94 -5.60
CA GLY A 135 0.07 -24.20 -5.92
C GLY A 135 0.03 -25.17 -4.74
N ILE A 136 -0.17 -26.46 -5.03
CA ILE A 136 -0.29 -27.50 -4.00
C ILE A 136 0.98 -27.66 -3.16
N ASN A 137 2.14 -27.30 -3.72
CA ASN A 137 3.44 -27.39 -3.08
C ASN A 137 3.92 -26.05 -2.47
N ALA A 138 3.12 -24.98 -2.51
CA ALA A 138 3.39 -23.82 -1.68
C ALA A 138 3.34 -24.21 -0.18
N ASP A 139 3.99 -23.43 0.68
CA ASP A 139 4.14 -23.79 2.09
C ASP A 139 2.85 -23.56 2.91
N ASP A 140 2.45 -24.55 3.70
CA ASP A 140 1.27 -24.48 4.56
C ASP A 140 1.47 -23.55 5.79
N TRP A 141 0.41 -22.96 6.34
CA TRP A 141 -0.94 -22.91 5.78
C TRP A 141 -0.98 -21.96 4.57
N LYS A 142 -1.68 -22.37 3.51
CA LYS A 142 -1.81 -21.60 2.27
C LYS A 142 -3.25 -21.55 1.78
N GLY A 143 -3.58 -20.48 1.08
CA GLY A 143 -4.86 -20.33 0.43
C GLY A 143 -5.00 -19.00 -0.31
N HIS A 144 -6.18 -18.83 -0.90
CA HIS A 144 -6.60 -17.57 -1.50
C HIS A 144 -8.11 -17.40 -1.40
N ILE A 145 -8.56 -16.16 -1.51
CA ILE A 145 -9.95 -15.75 -1.61
C ILE A 145 -10.09 -14.81 -2.80
N THR A 146 -11.10 -15.04 -3.63
CA THR A 146 -11.38 -14.23 -4.80
C THR A 146 -12.76 -13.60 -4.67
N GLY A 147 -12.81 -12.28 -4.69
CA GLY A 147 -14.06 -11.51 -4.73
C GLY A 147 -14.33 -10.93 -6.11
N PRO A 148 -15.42 -10.17 -6.29
CA PRO A 148 -15.81 -9.60 -7.58
C PRO A 148 -14.75 -8.68 -8.19
N ASN A 149 -13.96 -8.00 -7.36
CA ASN A 149 -13.00 -6.97 -7.79
C ASN A 149 -11.69 -6.99 -6.97
N TYR A 150 -11.42 -8.07 -6.24
CA TYR A 150 -10.19 -8.28 -5.51
C TYR A 150 -9.77 -9.76 -5.47
N ALA A 151 -8.48 -9.99 -5.25
CA ALA A 151 -7.87 -11.28 -5.00
C ALA A 151 -6.93 -11.18 -3.78
N ILE A 152 -7.12 -12.05 -2.80
CA ILE A 152 -6.34 -12.13 -1.56
C ILE A 152 -5.67 -13.51 -1.51
N GLN A 153 -4.39 -13.58 -1.17
CA GLN A 153 -3.66 -14.84 -1.13
C GLN A 153 -2.58 -14.81 -0.05
N GLY A 154 -2.22 -15.99 0.47
CA GLY A 154 -1.15 -16.14 1.44
C GLY A 154 -0.63 -17.58 1.52
N ASN A 155 0.62 -17.71 1.93
CA ASN A 155 1.29 -18.96 2.29
C ASN A 155 2.14 -18.73 3.55
N ILE A 156 2.52 -19.82 4.22
CA ILE A 156 3.19 -19.79 5.53
C ILE A 156 2.32 -19.10 6.60
N LEU A 157 1.00 -19.12 6.41
CA LEU A 157 0.08 -18.47 7.35
C LEU A 157 -0.07 -19.30 8.62
N LYS A 158 -0.44 -18.61 9.70
CA LYS A 158 -0.92 -19.26 10.93
C LYS A 158 -2.18 -20.12 10.70
N GLY A 159 -3.04 -19.69 9.79
CA GLY A 159 -4.30 -20.34 9.47
C GLY A 159 -5.19 -19.51 8.53
N PRO A 160 -6.36 -20.03 8.16
CA PRO A 160 -7.32 -19.36 7.27
C PRO A 160 -7.80 -18.01 7.80
N GLU A 161 -7.84 -17.84 9.13
CA GLU A 161 -8.34 -16.64 9.79
C GLU A 161 -7.61 -15.36 9.37
N VAL A 162 -6.38 -15.47 8.88
CA VAL A 162 -5.62 -14.35 8.34
C VAL A 162 -6.32 -13.79 7.10
N LEU A 163 -6.63 -14.65 6.12
CA LEU A 163 -7.28 -14.23 4.87
C LEU A 163 -8.73 -13.80 5.12
N ASP A 164 -9.46 -14.55 5.95
CA ASP A 164 -10.85 -14.24 6.30
C ASP A 164 -10.96 -12.84 6.95
N SER A 165 -10.02 -12.50 7.84
CA SER A 165 -9.98 -11.19 8.51
C SER A 165 -9.59 -10.06 7.56
N MET A 166 -8.66 -10.30 6.63
CA MET A 166 -8.33 -9.34 5.56
C MET A 166 -9.54 -9.03 4.70
N GLU A 167 -10.23 -10.06 4.21
CA GLU A 167 -11.42 -9.91 3.38
C GLU A 167 -12.53 -9.16 4.12
N ALA A 168 -12.85 -9.59 5.35
CA ALA A 168 -13.93 -8.99 6.13
C ALA A 168 -13.72 -7.47 6.33
N ARG A 169 -12.48 -7.04 6.57
CA ARG A 169 -12.16 -5.62 6.76
C ARG A 169 -12.12 -4.84 5.44
N PHE A 170 -11.63 -5.44 4.36
CA PHE A 170 -11.70 -4.86 3.03
C PHE A 170 -13.15 -4.55 2.64
N LEU A 171 -14.04 -5.54 2.81
CA LEU A 171 -15.46 -5.44 2.47
C LEU A 171 -16.24 -4.47 3.38
N ALA A 172 -15.91 -4.44 4.67
CA ALA A 172 -16.61 -3.57 5.63
C ALA A 172 -16.18 -2.10 5.57
N THR A 173 -15.06 -1.79 4.92
CA THR A 173 -14.52 -0.44 4.87
C THR A 173 -15.10 0.33 3.71
N GLU A 174 -15.69 1.49 4.01
CA GLU A 174 -16.13 2.45 3.00
C GLU A 174 -15.00 3.42 2.62
N GLY A 175 -15.16 4.12 1.50
CA GLY A 175 -14.19 5.11 1.01
C GLY A 175 -13.36 4.62 -0.18
N SER A 176 -12.24 5.29 -0.43
CA SER A 176 -11.37 4.99 -1.57
C SER A 176 -10.69 3.64 -1.45
N LEU A 177 -10.16 3.13 -2.56
CA LEU A 177 -9.45 1.86 -2.61
C LEU A 177 -8.30 1.82 -1.60
N ALA A 178 -7.61 2.94 -1.41
CA ALA A 178 -6.52 3.08 -0.43
C ALA A 178 -6.95 2.74 1.01
N PHE A 179 -8.12 3.24 1.47
CA PHE A 179 -8.64 2.92 2.81
C PHE A 179 -9.01 1.45 2.94
N LYS A 180 -9.63 0.88 1.91
CA LYS A 180 -10.02 -0.54 1.90
C LYS A 180 -8.79 -1.46 1.95
N LEU A 181 -7.75 -1.15 1.18
CA LEU A 181 -6.49 -1.89 1.20
C LEU A 181 -5.80 -1.79 2.56
N MET A 182 -5.72 -0.60 3.16
CA MET A 182 -5.15 -0.45 4.51
C MET A 182 -5.96 -1.23 5.56
N ALA A 183 -7.28 -1.23 5.45
CA ALA A 183 -8.15 -2.02 6.32
C ALA A 183 -7.94 -3.53 6.15
N ALA A 184 -7.72 -4.00 4.91
CA ALA A 184 -7.35 -5.38 4.64
C ALA A 184 -6.04 -5.73 5.35
N MET A 185 -5.01 -4.89 5.25
CA MET A 185 -3.74 -5.09 5.96
C MET A 185 -3.94 -5.16 7.48
N GLN A 186 -4.77 -4.29 8.07
CA GLN A 186 -5.14 -4.38 9.49
C GLN A 186 -5.86 -5.69 9.85
N GLY A 187 -6.42 -6.41 8.88
CA GLY A 187 -7.00 -7.74 9.08
C GLY A 187 -5.97 -8.81 9.38
N ALA A 188 -4.78 -8.68 8.82
CA ALA A 188 -3.66 -9.56 9.07
C ALA A 188 -2.70 -9.05 10.16
N ASN A 189 -3.02 -7.93 10.82
CA ASN A 189 -2.23 -7.40 11.94
C ASN A 189 -2.43 -8.25 13.21
N MET A 190 -1.80 -9.41 13.22
CA MET A 190 -1.79 -10.35 14.33
C MET A 190 -0.48 -11.11 14.42
N VAL A 191 -0.08 -11.45 15.64
CA VAL A 191 1.16 -12.19 15.88
C VAL A 191 1.15 -13.52 15.13
N GLY A 192 2.19 -13.69 14.31
CA GLY A 192 2.41 -14.89 13.52
C GLY A 192 1.51 -15.01 12.30
N ALA A 193 0.86 -13.93 11.83
CA ALA A 193 0.11 -13.97 10.57
C ALA A 193 0.92 -14.60 9.44
N ASP A 194 2.19 -14.19 9.31
CA ASP A 194 3.28 -15.04 8.84
C ASP A 194 3.87 -15.84 10.00
N SER A 195 3.74 -17.17 9.93
CA SER A 195 4.11 -18.05 11.03
C SER A 195 5.61 -17.97 11.40
N ARG A 196 6.47 -17.52 10.48
CA ARG A 196 7.91 -17.28 10.73
C ARG A 196 8.15 -16.16 11.75
N CYS A 197 7.25 -15.17 11.81
CA CYS A 197 7.35 -14.01 12.69
C CYS A 197 6.71 -14.22 14.07
N THR A 198 6.15 -15.40 14.33
CA THR A 198 5.52 -15.74 15.63
C THR A 198 6.45 -15.46 16.81
N ALA A 199 7.72 -15.87 16.73
CA ALA A 199 8.69 -15.68 17.81
C ALA A 199 9.11 -14.21 17.98
N ALA A 200 9.02 -13.40 16.93
CA ALA A 200 9.29 -11.97 16.97
C ALA A 200 8.12 -11.17 17.57
N GLY A 201 6.94 -11.78 17.73
CA GLY A 201 5.75 -11.12 18.26
C GLY A 201 5.07 -10.18 17.26
N THR A 202 5.31 -10.36 15.95
CA THR A 202 4.77 -9.51 14.87
C THR A 202 4.05 -10.34 13.82
N SER A 203 3.32 -9.67 12.93
CA SER A 203 2.66 -10.26 11.77
C SER A 203 3.66 -10.67 10.68
N SER A 204 4.72 -9.87 10.52
CA SER A 204 5.66 -9.88 9.40
C SER A 204 6.93 -9.07 9.77
N THR A 205 7.85 -8.89 8.82
CA THR A 205 8.98 -7.94 8.94
C THR A 205 8.87 -6.74 8.00
N SER A 206 8.00 -6.80 7.00
CA SER A 206 7.86 -5.77 5.96
C SER A 206 6.40 -5.66 5.53
N ALA A 207 6.00 -4.51 5.01
CA ALA A 207 4.66 -4.28 4.50
C ALA A 207 4.64 -3.16 3.46
N PHE A 208 3.73 -3.23 2.49
CA PHE A 208 3.53 -2.16 1.50
C PHE A 208 2.05 -1.94 1.19
N LEU A 209 1.76 -0.77 0.62
CA LEU A 209 0.48 -0.42 0.03
C LEU A 209 0.73 0.52 -1.15
N ARG A 210 0.16 0.19 -2.31
CA ARG A 210 0.28 0.98 -3.54
C ARG A 210 -1.09 1.15 -4.22
N VAL A 211 -1.38 2.34 -4.72
CA VAL A 211 -2.60 2.64 -5.49
C VAL A 211 -2.24 3.54 -6.67
N PHE A 212 -2.77 3.19 -7.84
CA PHE A 212 -2.72 3.97 -9.06
C PHE A 212 -4.12 4.41 -9.47
N ARG A 213 -4.22 5.64 -9.95
CA ARG A 213 -5.37 6.13 -10.72
C ARG A 213 -5.22 5.76 -12.19
N PRO A 214 -6.30 5.76 -12.99
CA PRO A 214 -6.24 5.36 -14.39
C PRO A 214 -5.20 6.11 -15.23
N GLU A 215 -4.98 7.39 -14.93
CA GLU A 215 -4.11 8.29 -15.69
C GLU A 215 -2.72 8.49 -15.06
N ASP A 216 -2.38 7.76 -13.99
CA ASP A 216 -1.05 7.83 -13.39
C ASP A 216 -0.01 7.22 -14.34
N GLU A 217 1.21 7.77 -14.33
CA GLU A 217 2.34 7.12 -15.00
C GLU A 217 2.76 5.86 -14.20
N PRO A 218 3.27 4.79 -14.85
CA PRO A 218 3.63 3.54 -14.16
C PRO A 218 4.66 3.69 -13.02
N ASP A 219 5.48 4.73 -13.04
CA ASP A 219 6.49 5.06 -12.02
C ASP A 219 6.05 6.16 -11.03
N ALA A 220 4.83 6.68 -11.16
CA ALA A 220 4.30 7.76 -10.34
C ALA A 220 2.91 7.42 -9.75
N PRO A 221 2.81 6.43 -8.86
CA PRO A 221 1.54 6.03 -8.24
C PRO A 221 0.92 7.16 -7.40
N TYR A 222 -0.40 7.25 -7.41
CA TYR A 222 -1.17 8.10 -6.51
C TYR A 222 -0.81 7.89 -5.02
N LEU A 223 -0.53 6.65 -4.65
CA LEU A 223 -0.07 6.27 -3.32
C LEU A 223 0.97 5.16 -3.41
N GLU A 224 2.11 5.34 -2.76
CA GLU A 224 3.10 4.30 -2.51
C GLU A 224 3.66 4.43 -1.10
N LEU A 225 3.40 3.43 -0.27
CA LEU A 225 3.91 3.32 1.09
C LEU A 225 4.65 2.00 1.19
N ASN A 226 5.89 2.07 1.67
CA ASN A 226 6.75 0.90 1.76
C ASN A 226 7.50 0.88 3.09
N VAL A 227 7.19 -0.12 3.91
CA VAL A 227 7.94 -0.49 5.11
C VAL A 227 8.84 -1.65 4.70
N ALA A 228 10.04 -1.31 4.24
CA ALA A 228 10.93 -2.28 3.61
C ALA A 228 11.40 -3.39 4.58
N GLU A 229 11.66 -3.04 5.84
CA GLU A 229 11.94 -3.97 6.92
C GLU A 229 11.85 -3.25 8.28
N THR A 230 11.33 -3.91 9.32
CA THR A 230 11.30 -3.39 10.69
C THR A 230 12.29 -4.12 11.62
N PRO A 231 12.76 -3.46 12.69
CA PRO A 231 13.47 -4.15 13.76
C PRO A 231 12.60 -5.23 14.43
N THR A 232 13.25 -6.24 15.03
CA THR A 232 12.53 -7.29 15.80
C THR A 232 11.57 -6.68 16.82
N GLY A 233 10.32 -7.15 16.81
CA GLY A 233 9.28 -6.70 17.75
C GLY A 233 8.56 -5.41 17.35
N VAL A 234 8.94 -4.77 16.24
CA VAL A 234 8.22 -3.63 15.68
C VAL A 234 7.28 -4.12 14.59
N GLU A 235 5.98 -3.92 14.78
CA GLU A 235 4.94 -4.37 13.85
C GLU A 235 4.95 -3.55 12.54
N PRO A 236 5.21 -4.18 11.38
CA PRO A 236 5.24 -3.48 10.09
C PRO A 236 3.91 -2.88 9.68
N ILE A 237 2.78 -3.52 10.02
CA ILE A 237 1.45 -3.01 9.63
C ILE A 237 1.08 -1.76 10.43
N ASP A 238 1.53 -1.65 11.68
CA ASP A 238 1.41 -0.42 12.47
C ASP A 238 2.28 0.71 11.88
N SER A 239 3.49 0.36 11.43
CA SER A 239 4.38 1.31 10.75
C SER A 239 3.79 1.77 9.42
N LEU A 240 3.17 0.85 8.67
CA LEU A 240 2.46 1.15 7.42
C LEU A 240 1.24 2.03 7.69
N GLN A 241 0.49 1.77 8.76
CA GLN A 241 -0.62 2.63 9.19
C GLN A 241 -0.15 4.04 9.53
N GLN A 242 1.01 4.20 10.18
CA GLN A 242 1.56 5.53 10.43
C GLN A 242 1.86 6.28 9.11
N LEU A 243 2.49 5.60 8.15
CA LEU A 243 2.74 6.18 6.82
C LEU A 243 1.43 6.50 6.10
N PHE A 244 0.42 5.65 6.24
CA PHE A 244 -0.90 5.84 5.66
C PHE A 244 -1.61 7.04 6.29
N ASP A 245 -1.57 7.18 7.61
CA ASP A 245 -2.13 8.32 8.31
C ASP A 245 -1.39 9.60 7.89
N GLU A 246 -0.06 9.59 7.80
CA GLU A 246 0.72 10.72 7.27
C GLU A 246 0.32 11.06 5.83
N TRP A 247 0.11 10.06 4.97
CA TRP A 247 -0.38 10.26 3.61
C TRP A 247 -1.80 10.81 3.60
N VAL A 248 -2.75 10.27 4.37
CA VAL A 248 -4.11 10.82 4.47
C VAL A 248 -4.06 12.27 4.92
N MET A 249 -3.19 12.58 5.89
CA MET A 249 -3.03 13.92 6.44
C MET A 249 -2.34 14.89 5.47
N THR A 250 -1.54 14.40 4.52
CA THR A 250 -0.92 15.22 3.46
C THR A 250 -1.70 15.21 2.15
N GLY A 251 -2.56 14.20 1.94
CA GLY A 251 -3.19 13.81 0.68
C GLY A 251 -4.72 13.86 0.67
N THR A 252 -5.38 14.34 1.73
CA THR A 252 -6.82 14.63 1.72
C THR A 252 -7.14 16.08 2.11
N ALA A 253 -7.23 16.93 1.10
CA ALA A 253 -8.59 17.25 0.66
C ALA A 253 -8.80 16.45 -0.64
N PRO A 254 -9.99 15.88 -0.90
CA PRO A 254 -10.34 15.47 -2.26
C PRO A 254 -10.04 16.64 -3.20
N PRO A 255 -9.77 16.42 -4.50
CA PRO A 255 -10.08 17.46 -5.46
C PRO A 255 -11.59 17.70 -5.37
N GLN A 256 -11.99 18.59 -4.46
CA GLN A 256 -13.12 19.46 -4.73
C GLN A 256 -12.74 20.09 -6.07
N THR A 257 -13.43 19.68 -7.12
CA THR A 257 -13.50 20.45 -8.35
C THR A 257 -14.04 21.83 -7.98
N GLY A 258 -13.13 22.73 -7.61
CA GLY A 258 -13.45 24.06 -7.10
C GLY A 258 -12.36 24.62 -6.19
N ASN A 259 -11.47 25.43 -6.78
CA ASN A 259 -10.71 26.52 -6.15
C ASN A 259 -10.58 26.46 -4.62
N SER A 260 -9.48 25.91 -4.09
CA SER A 260 -9.20 26.00 -2.65
C SER A 260 -8.98 27.46 -2.25
N TRP A 261 -10.01 28.07 -1.66
CA TRP A 261 -9.97 29.48 -1.29
C TRP A 261 -9.02 29.76 -0.13
N PHE A 262 -8.67 28.76 0.68
CA PHE A 262 -7.79 28.90 1.83
C PHE A 262 -6.50 28.10 1.62
N GLN A 263 -5.37 28.73 1.96
CA GLN A 263 -4.04 28.12 1.93
C GLN A 263 -3.36 28.33 3.27
N PHE A 264 -2.61 27.33 3.73
CA PHE A 264 -1.93 27.37 5.02
C PHE A 264 -0.48 26.92 4.91
N TYR A 265 0.43 27.85 5.17
CA TYR A 265 1.85 27.66 4.89
C TYR A 265 2.73 28.42 5.90
N PRO A 266 3.89 27.87 6.31
CA PRO A 266 4.37 26.53 5.99
C PRO A 266 3.59 25.43 6.73
N ASN A 267 3.49 24.25 6.11
CA ASN A 267 2.94 23.05 6.70
C ASN A 267 3.70 21.84 6.11
N PRO A 268 4.58 21.14 6.86
CA PRO A 268 4.84 21.28 8.30
C PRO A 268 5.42 22.63 8.73
N SER A 269 5.24 22.97 10.00
CA SER A 269 5.61 24.24 10.63
C SER A 269 6.54 24.05 11.84
N SER A 270 7.35 25.07 12.12
CA SER A 270 8.08 25.24 13.39
C SER A 270 7.35 26.25 14.27
N GLY A 271 6.19 25.86 14.79
CA GLY A 271 5.37 26.66 15.71
C GLY A 271 4.44 27.69 15.07
N ARG A 272 4.75 28.20 13.87
CA ARG A 272 3.97 29.27 13.21
C ARG A 272 3.66 28.99 11.74
N SER A 273 2.43 29.28 11.35
CA SER A 273 1.97 29.18 9.96
C SER A 273 1.04 30.32 9.64
N ARG A 274 0.87 30.62 8.35
CA ARG A 274 -0.03 31.65 7.87
C ARG A 274 -1.21 31.01 7.15
N LEU A 275 -2.43 31.37 7.56
CA LEU A 275 -3.64 31.10 6.80
C LEU A 275 -3.93 32.31 5.91
N PHE A 276 -4.12 32.12 4.61
CA PHE A 276 -4.49 33.18 3.68
C PHE A 276 -5.55 32.71 2.69
N THR A 277 -6.22 33.67 2.05
CA THR A 277 -7.32 33.39 1.12
C THR A 277 -7.27 34.25 -0.12
N ASN A 278 -7.69 33.70 -1.25
CA ASN A 278 -7.91 34.45 -2.50
C ASN A 278 -9.35 34.97 -2.66
N ASP A 279 -10.27 34.64 -1.73
CA ASP A 279 -11.67 35.08 -1.74
C ASP A 279 -12.05 35.73 -0.39
N LEU A 280 -11.76 37.03 -0.29
CA LEU A 280 -12.05 37.84 0.90
C LEU A 280 -13.53 37.92 1.25
N GLN A 281 -14.42 37.87 0.25
CA GLN A 281 -15.85 37.98 0.50
C GLN A 281 -16.36 36.73 1.21
N ARG A 282 -15.92 35.55 0.76
CA ARG A 282 -16.28 34.27 1.35
C ARG A 282 -15.61 34.02 2.70
N ALA A 283 -14.42 34.58 2.90
CA ALA A 283 -13.68 34.47 4.16
C ALA A 283 -14.12 35.47 5.24
N ALA A 284 -14.96 36.45 4.90
CA ALA A 284 -15.38 37.51 5.81
C ALA A 284 -16.11 36.93 7.04
N GLY A 285 -15.56 37.20 8.23
CA GLY A 285 -16.15 36.75 9.49
C GLY A 285 -15.96 35.27 9.80
N SER A 286 -15.19 34.53 9.01
CA SER A 286 -14.93 33.11 9.23
C SER A 286 -14.29 32.84 10.59
N ILE A 287 -14.64 31.70 11.17
CA ILE A 287 -14.11 31.18 12.43
C ILE A 287 -13.17 30.02 12.11
N ILE A 288 -11.94 30.15 12.60
CA ILE A 288 -10.91 29.12 12.54
C ILE A 288 -10.91 28.36 13.85
N ARG A 289 -10.81 27.04 13.77
CA ARG A 289 -10.65 26.14 14.89
C ARG A 289 -9.48 25.21 14.64
N ILE A 290 -8.70 24.93 15.67
CA ILE A 290 -7.65 23.91 15.63
C ILE A 290 -7.94 22.88 16.70
N TYR A 291 -7.90 21.61 16.33
CA TYR A 291 -8.15 20.48 17.21
C TYR A 291 -6.92 19.58 17.30
N ASN A 292 -6.75 18.89 18.43
CA ASN A 292 -5.83 17.75 18.50
C ASN A 292 -6.47 16.49 17.91
N LEU A 293 -5.70 15.40 17.87
CA LEU A 293 -6.15 14.09 17.35
C LEU A 293 -7.30 13.47 18.16
N GLN A 294 -7.47 13.86 19.43
CA GLN A 294 -8.60 13.43 20.27
C GLN A 294 -9.87 14.26 20.04
N GLY A 295 -9.87 15.18 19.07
CA GLY A 295 -11.00 16.07 18.78
C GLY A 295 -11.18 17.21 19.79
N GLN A 296 -10.22 17.42 20.70
CA GLN A 296 -10.25 18.53 21.64
C GLN A 296 -9.88 19.83 20.93
N LEU A 297 -10.73 20.85 21.07
CA LEU A 297 -10.47 22.19 20.56
C LEU A 297 -9.30 22.83 21.32
N LEU A 298 -8.23 23.16 20.61
CA LEU A 298 -7.03 23.82 21.13
C LEU A 298 -6.99 25.31 20.85
N LEU A 299 -7.48 25.75 19.68
CA LEU A 299 -7.51 27.16 19.29
C LEU A 299 -8.84 27.48 18.62
N LYS A 300 -9.40 28.66 18.92
CA LYS A 300 -10.52 29.23 18.18
C LYS A 300 -10.28 30.73 17.98
N THR A 301 -10.26 31.18 16.73
CA THR A 301 -10.05 32.59 16.39
C THR A 301 -10.85 33.01 15.17
N LYS A 302 -11.02 34.31 14.95
CA LYS A 302 -11.66 34.85 13.75
C LYS A 302 -10.61 35.10 12.67
N PHE A 303 -10.94 34.77 11.43
CA PHE A 303 -10.11 35.12 10.27
C PHE A 303 -10.13 36.64 10.05
N GLY A 304 -8.95 37.22 9.78
CA GLY A 304 -8.79 38.66 9.57
C GLY A 304 -7.96 38.99 8.32
N GLY A 305 -8.47 39.91 7.50
CA GLY A 305 -7.76 40.45 6.33
C GLY A 305 -7.54 39.46 5.19
N GLN A 306 -6.48 39.69 4.39
CA GLN A 306 -6.05 38.79 3.30
C GLN A 306 -5.29 37.55 3.78
N GLY A 307 -4.89 37.53 5.05
CA GLY A 307 -4.28 36.38 5.70
C GLY A 307 -3.74 36.73 7.07
N MET A 308 -3.67 35.74 7.95
CA MET A 308 -3.29 35.88 9.35
C MET A 308 -2.26 34.83 9.75
N GLU A 309 -1.33 35.22 10.61
CA GLU A 309 -0.43 34.29 11.27
C GLU A 309 -1.18 33.55 12.39
N ILE A 310 -0.86 32.27 12.52
CA ILE A 310 -1.43 31.35 13.50
C ILE A 310 -0.25 30.68 14.21
N LEU A 311 -0.17 30.91 15.53
CA LEU A 311 0.69 30.14 16.42
C LEU A 311 0.00 28.80 16.71
N LEU A 312 0.66 27.70 16.37
CA LEU A 312 0.13 26.37 16.56
C LEU A 312 0.18 26.01 18.06
N PRO A 313 -0.94 25.56 18.66
CA PRO A 313 -1.07 25.47 20.11
C PRO A 313 -0.39 24.24 20.73
N ALA A 314 0.05 23.27 19.91
CA ALA A 314 0.69 22.06 20.38
C ALA A 314 1.61 21.49 19.31
N LYS A 315 2.63 20.75 19.74
CA LYS A 315 3.47 19.91 18.87
C LYS A 315 2.68 18.71 18.37
N GLY A 316 2.96 18.28 17.15
CA GLY A 316 2.35 17.13 16.50
C GLY A 316 1.30 17.53 15.47
N ILE A 317 0.44 16.57 15.14
CA ILE A 317 -0.57 16.72 14.09
C ILE A 317 -1.85 17.31 14.69
N LEU A 318 -2.39 18.34 14.03
CA LEU A 318 -3.60 19.04 14.42
C LEU A 318 -4.54 19.16 13.22
N LEU A 319 -5.84 19.30 13.48
CA LEU A 319 -6.86 19.56 12.44
C LEU A 319 -7.23 21.05 12.46
N LEU A 320 -6.99 21.75 11.35
CA LEU A 320 -7.49 23.11 11.13
C LEU A 320 -8.83 23.05 10.39
N GLN A 321 -9.83 23.73 10.95
CA GLN A 321 -11.15 23.91 10.36
C GLN A 321 -11.47 25.39 10.22
N VAL A 322 -11.94 25.81 9.05
CA VAL A 322 -12.50 27.14 8.80
C VAL A 322 -13.99 26.99 8.55
N SER A 323 -14.80 27.78 9.23
CA SER A 323 -16.26 27.82 9.08
C SER A 323 -16.73 29.26 8.89
N ASN A 324 -17.85 29.48 8.22
CA ASN A 324 -18.47 30.80 8.14
C ASN A 324 -19.16 31.17 9.49
N PRO A 325 -19.68 32.40 9.64
CA PRO A 325 -20.39 32.81 10.86
C PRO A 325 -21.63 31.97 11.21
N THR A 326 -22.25 31.30 10.23
CA THR A 326 -23.43 30.43 10.46
C THR A 326 -23.05 29.01 10.86
N GLY A 327 -21.75 28.68 10.90
CA GLY A 327 -21.23 27.38 11.32
C GLY A 327 -21.01 26.37 10.18
N GLN A 328 -21.29 26.75 8.92
CA GLN A 328 -20.97 25.91 7.76
C GLN A 328 -19.46 25.81 7.59
N ILE A 329 -18.95 24.60 7.45
CA ILE A 329 -17.53 24.36 7.18
C ILE A 329 -17.20 24.81 5.75
N LEU A 330 -16.18 25.65 5.63
CA LEU A 330 -15.68 26.19 4.37
C LEU A 330 -14.37 25.52 3.93
N HIS A 331 -13.54 25.12 4.89
CA HIS A 331 -12.25 24.49 4.64
C HIS A 331 -11.85 23.61 5.83
N THR A 332 -11.19 22.50 5.55
CA THR A 332 -10.55 21.65 6.55
C THR A 332 -9.23 21.17 5.98
N GLN A 333 -8.20 21.15 6.82
CA GLN A 333 -6.91 20.56 6.46
C GLN A 333 -6.14 20.16 7.72
N SER A 334 -5.23 19.23 7.56
CA SER A 334 -4.29 18.84 8.60
C SER A 334 -3.12 19.81 8.66
N VAL A 335 -2.63 20.11 9.87
CA VAL A 335 -1.47 20.96 10.09
C VAL A 335 -0.48 20.27 11.03
N VAL A 336 0.79 20.26 10.65
CA VAL A 336 1.86 19.58 11.39
C VAL A 336 2.73 20.63 12.06
N ASN A 337 2.83 20.60 13.38
CA ASN A 337 3.73 21.45 14.16
C ASN A 337 4.90 20.63 14.73
N ARG A 338 6.13 21.06 14.45
CA ARG A 338 7.36 20.39 14.92
C ARG A 338 7.86 20.91 16.28
N GLU A 339 7.38 22.07 16.73
CA GLU A 339 7.75 22.72 18.00
C GLU A 339 6.64 22.61 19.05
#